data_AF-A0A370AS78-F1
#
_entry.id   AF-A0A370AS78-F1
#
_cell.length_a   1.000
_cell.length_b   1.000
_cell.length_c   1.000
_cell.angle_alpha   90.00
_cell.angle_beta   90.00
_cell.angle_gamma   90.00
#
_symmetry.space_group_name_H-M   'P 1'
#
loop_
_entity.id
_entity.type
_entity.pdbx_description
1 polymer ?
#
loop_
_entity_poly.entity_id
_entity_poly.type
_entity_poly.pdbx_seq_one_letter_code
_entity_poly.pdbx_strand_id
1 'polypeptide(L)'
;MEIFSLPRLGVVVPPENPTVEPEFNHLVGSGVNVYVSRFPVTPGIGLRAMLETYNAVLPDLLDTFGGMRLDVTVVACSASHYLLGPDGDRALCAELSERAGFPVQSSTQAILAACEALGVTRLTLVSPYQPWLTDASRAFWERAGLTIDGVVAVPATSDPAGGGHYDPYEVTTETVLNRLRERDLPPESALLFTGTGMGTIGALTALARQEPHRTLLTSNLASVWWAWRAVGGTAEVAHPLLRRLERATV
;
A
#
# COMPACT_ATOMS: atom_id res chain seq x y z
N MET A 1 -8.28 17.89 -22.15
CA MET A 1 -7.46 17.92 -20.93
C MET A 1 -6.02 17.83 -21.39
N GLU A 2 -5.19 18.81 -21.05
CA GLU A 2 -3.78 18.84 -21.46
C GLU A 2 -2.97 17.89 -20.56
N ILE A 3 -2.44 16.80 -21.13
CA ILE A 3 -1.74 15.77 -20.36
C ILE A 3 -0.52 16.32 -19.62
N PHE A 4 0.12 17.37 -20.16
CA PHE A 4 1.35 17.93 -19.60
C PHE A 4 1.13 18.88 -18.42
N SER A 5 -0.11 19.29 -18.13
CA SER A 5 -0.42 20.17 -16.99
C SER A 5 -0.79 19.41 -15.72
N LEU A 6 -0.94 18.08 -15.80
CA LEU A 6 -1.28 17.25 -14.64
C LEU A 6 0.00 16.87 -13.85
N PRO A 7 -0.11 16.73 -12.52
CA PRO A 7 0.97 16.19 -11.71
C PRO A 7 1.42 14.81 -12.21
N ARG A 8 2.70 14.52 -12.05
CA ARG A 8 3.35 13.27 -12.45
C ARG A 8 3.78 12.48 -11.23
N LEU A 9 3.09 11.37 -11.01
CA LEU A 9 3.37 10.41 -9.95
C LEU A 9 4.24 9.27 -10.50
N GLY A 10 5.46 9.17 -10.01
CA GLY A 10 6.28 7.97 -10.16
C GLY A 10 5.81 6.87 -9.24
N VAL A 11 5.83 5.62 -9.70
CA VAL A 11 5.52 4.46 -8.87
C VAL A 11 6.55 3.37 -9.12
N VAL A 12 7.16 2.87 -8.05
CA VAL A 12 8.07 1.73 -8.10
C VAL A 12 7.33 0.48 -7.62
N VAL A 13 7.29 -0.57 -8.43
CA VAL A 13 6.49 -1.78 -8.17
C VAL A 13 7.31 -3.07 -8.30
N PRO A 14 6.95 -4.16 -7.59
CA PRO A 14 7.53 -5.48 -7.87
C PRO A 14 7.31 -5.91 -9.34
N PRO A 15 8.25 -6.66 -9.95
CA PRO A 15 8.23 -6.96 -11.37
C PRO A 15 7.01 -7.75 -11.83
N GLU A 16 6.41 -8.53 -10.94
CA GLU A 16 5.25 -9.38 -11.23
C GLU A 16 3.93 -8.79 -10.74
N ASN A 17 3.95 -7.64 -10.06
CA ASN A 17 2.74 -7.07 -9.47
C ASN A 17 1.76 -6.62 -10.58
N PRO A 18 0.54 -7.20 -10.64
CA PRO A 18 -0.45 -6.86 -11.66
C PRO A 18 -1.47 -5.82 -11.18
N THR A 19 -1.40 -5.41 -9.91
CA THR A 19 -2.48 -4.72 -9.19
C THR A 19 -2.24 -3.24 -9.00
N VAL A 20 -0.99 -2.84 -8.72
CA VAL A 20 -0.66 -1.45 -8.41
C VAL A 20 -1.05 -0.51 -9.55
N GLU A 21 -0.66 -0.81 -10.78
CA GLU A 21 -0.88 0.11 -11.90
C GLU A 21 -2.38 0.27 -12.20
N PRO A 22 -3.19 -0.81 -12.28
CA PRO A 22 -4.64 -0.67 -12.43
C PRO A 22 -5.31 0.06 -11.26
N GLU A 23 -4.97 -0.27 -10.00
CA GLU A 23 -5.61 0.37 -8.84
C GLU A 23 -5.23 1.84 -8.73
N PHE A 24 -3.97 2.21 -8.94
CA PHE A 24 -3.53 3.60 -8.90
C PHE A 24 -4.25 4.42 -9.96
N ASN A 25 -4.28 3.95 -11.22
CA ASN A 25 -5.00 4.63 -12.30
C ASN A 25 -6.50 4.76 -12.02
N HIS A 26 -7.12 3.73 -11.42
CA HIS A 26 -8.53 3.79 -11.05
C HIS A 26 -8.81 4.81 -9.92
N LEU A 27 -7.92 4.91 -8.94
CA LEU A 27 -8.06 5.81 -7.80
C LEU A 27 -7.78 7.28 -8.15
N VAL A 28 -6.73 7.56 -8.93
CA VAL A 28 -6.38 8.93 -9.34
C VAL A 28 -7.27 9.45 -10.48
N GLY A 29 -7.86 8.55 -11.26
CA GLY A 29 -8.66 8.89 -12.44
C GLY A 29 -7.86 9.74 -13.42
N SER A 30 -8.44 10.86 -13.88
CA SER A 30 -7.79 11.78 -14.81
C SER A 30 -7.03 12.93 -14.13
N GLY A 31 -6.84 12.89 -12.80
CA GLY A 31 -6.26 13.98 -12.03
C GLY A 31 -4.74 13.97 -11.92
N VAL A 32 -4.09 12.83 -12.17
CA VAL A 32 -2.64 12.63 -12.02
C VAL A 32 -2.18 11.64 -13.11
N ASN A 33 -1.03 11.89 -13.73
CA ASN A 33 -0.38 10.92 -14.61
C ASN A 33 0.48 9.97 -13.79
N VAL A 34 0.31 8.67 -14.00
CA VAL A 34 1.08 7.62 -13.30
C VAL A 34 2.16 7.06 -14.23
N TYR A 35 3.42 7.08 -13.78
CA TYR A 35 4.57 6.54 -14.49
C TYR A 35 5.24 5.48 -13.62
N VAL A 36 5.59 4.34 -14.21
CA VAL A 36 5.95 3.15 -13.43
C VAL A 36 7.36 2.71 -13.78
N SER A 37 8.13 2.39 -12.74
CA SER A 37 9.36 1.61 -12.85
C SER A 37 9.22 0.31 -12.04
N ARG A 38 9.89 -0.76 -12.48
CA ARG A 38 9.76 -2.09 -11.88
C ARG A 38 11.07 -2.51 -11.25
N PHE A 39 10.99 -3.07 -10.04
CA PHE A 39 12.12 -3.75 -9.43
C PHE A 39 12.68 -4.85 -10.34
N PRO A 40 13.98 -5.16 -10.26
CA PRO A 40 14.56 -6.23 -11.07
C PRO A 40 13.98 -7.59 -10.68
N VAL A 41 13.92 -8.50 -11.65
CA VAL A 41 13.68 -9.92 -11.37
C VAL A 41 14.86 -10.52 -10.61
N THR A 42 14.59 -11.35 -9.61
CA THR A 42 15.63 -11.98 -8.79
C THR A 42 15.46 -13.51 -8.79
N PRO A 43 15.77 -14.19 -9.91
CA PRO A 43 15.53 -15.61 -10.03
C PRO A 43 16.38 -16.41 -9.05
N GLY A 44 15.77 -17.40 -8.39
CA GLY A 44 16.48 -18.37 -7.55
C GLY A 44 16.87 -17.89 -6.16
N ILE A 45 16.55 -16.64 -5.77
CA ILE A 45 16.71 -16.18 -4.38
C ILE A 45 15.39 -16.23 -3.63
N GLY A 46 15.44 -16.50 -2.32
CA GLY A 46 14.25 -16.56 -1.49
C GLY A 46 13.61 -15.18 -1.28
N LEU A 47 12.32 -15.17 -0.91
CA LEU A 47 11.51 -13.96 -0.72
C LEU A 47 12.20 -12.91 0.16
N ARG A 48 12.80 -13.30 1.29
CA ARG A 48 13.51 -12.36 2.17
C ARG A 48 14.69 -11.66 1.47
N ALA A 49 15.55 -12.42 0.80
CA ALA A 49 16.71 -11.89 0.09
C ALA A 49 16.29 -10.99 -1.09
N MET A 50 15.19 -11.33 -1.76
CA MET A 50 14.57 -10.47 -2.78
C MET A 50 14.11 -9.12 -2.19
N LEU A 51 13.41 -9.14 -1.05
CA LEU A 51 12.96 -7.92 -0.38
C LEU A 51 14.13 -7.05 0.10
N GLU A 52 15.20 -7.66 0.60
CA GLU A 52 16.45 -6.95 0.96
C GLU A 52 17.11 -6.33 -0.29
N THR A 53 17.11 -7.05 -1.42
CA THR A 53 17.62 -6.56 -2.70
C THR A 53 16.81 -5.34 -3.18
N TYR A 54 15.48 -5.36 -3.07
CA TYR A 54 14.63 -4.23 -3.46
C TYR A 54 15.02 -2.95 -2.74
N ASN A 55 15.22 -2.99 -1.41
CA ASN A 55 15.65 -1.81 -0.67
C ASN A 55 17.04 -1.31 -1.12
N ALA A 56 17.97 -2.22 -1.43
CA ALA A 56 19.32 -1.86 -1.85
C ALA A 56 19.36 -1.19 -3.23
N VAL A 57 18.50 -1.59 -4.16
CA VAL A 57 18.49 -1.06 -5.54
C VAL A 57 17.56 0.14 -5.73
N LEU A 58 16.73 0.49 -4.72
CA LEU A 58 15.77 1.59 -4.80
C LEU A 58 16.37 2.91 -5.28
N PRO A 59 17.53 3.38 -4.76
CA PRO A 59 18.11 4.64 -5.21
C PRO A 59 18.41 4.66 -6.71
N ASP A 60 19.01 3.59 -7.24
CA ASP A 60 19.35 3.50 -8.67
C ASP A 60 18.11 3.25 -9.53
N LEU A 61 17.09 2.60 -8.97
CA LEU A 61 15.83 2.38 -9.65
C LEU A 61 15.04 3.69 -9.84
N LEU A 62 15.13 4.64 -8.91
CA LEU A 62 14.55 5.97 -9.12
C LEU A 62 15.19 6.72 -10.29
N ASP A 63 16.49 6.54 -10.51
CA ASP A 63 17.19 7.18 -11.63
C ASP A 63 16.72 6.65 -13.00
N THR A 64 16.03 5.50 -13.04
CA THR A 64 15.49 4.94 -14.30
C THR A 64 14.37 5.78 -14.91
N PHE A 65 13.74 6.67 -14.14
CA PHE A 65 12.81 7.68 -14.69
C PHE A 65 13.53 8.73 -15.56
N GLY A 66 14.87 8.77 -15.51
CA GLY A 66 15.71 9.61 -16.35
C GLY A 66 15.45 11.10 -16.13
N GLY A 67 15.41 11.87 -17.22
CA GLY A 67 15.15 13.31 -17.16
C GLY A 67 13.68 13.70 -16.92
N MET A 68 12.80 12.73 -16.64
CA MET A 68 11.39 13.03 -16.35
C MET A 68 11.28 13.76 -15.02
N ARG A 69 10.78 15.00 -15.06
CA ARG A 69 10.44 15.76 -13.85
C ARG A 69 9.17 15.16 -13.24
N LEU A 70 9.33 14.30 -12.25
CA LEU A 70 8.25 13.82 -11.40
C LEU A 70 7.96 14.84 -10.30
N ASP A 71 6.69 14.95 -9.88
CA ASP A 71 6.31 15.81 -8.76
C ASP A 71 6.39 15.05 -7.44
N VAL A 72 6.21 13.72 -7.50
CA VAL A 72 6.20 12.82 -6.35
C VAL A 72 6.46 11.39 -6.81
N THR A 73 7.04 10.55 -5.94
CA THR A 73 7.14 9.10 -6.18
C THR A 73 6.68 8.28 -4.99
N VAL A 74 6.02 7.16 -5.26
CA VAL A 74 5.70 6.14 -4.27
C VAL A 74 6.45 4.83 -4.54
N VAL A 75 7.05 4.26 -3.50
CA VAL A 75 7.51 2.86 -3.50
C VAL A 75 6.36 1.94 -3.08
N ALA A 76 5.72 1.31 -4.05
CA ALA A 76 4.57 0.45 -3.86
C ALA A 76 4.96 -1.01 -3.55
N CYS A 77 5.75 -1.19 -2.49
CA CYS A 77 6.12 -2.49 -1.93
C CYS A 77 6.25 -2.41 -0.41
N SER A 78 5.16 -2.66 0.33
CA SER A 78 5.20 -2.58 1.81
C SER A 78 6.11 -3.65 2.44
N ALA A 79 6.24 -4.81 1.80
CA ALA A 79 6.93 -5.97 2.35
C ALA A 79 8.42 -5.74 2.59
N SER A 80 9.13 -5.07 1.67
CA SER A 80 10.56 -4.81 1.84
C SER A 80 10.81 -3.78 2.93
N HIS A 81 9.91 -2.82 3.11
CA HIS A 81 10.02 -1.77 4.11
C HIS A 81 9.73 -2.26 5.54
N TYR A 82 8.97 -3.35 5.70
CA TYR A 82 8.82 -4.01 7.02
C TYR A 82 10.17 -4.44 7.61
N LEU A 83 11.12 -4.85 6.76
CA LEU A 83 12.46 -5.30 7.16
C LEU A 83 13.32 -4.15 7.72
N LEU A 84 13.04 -2.91 7.33
CA LEU A 84 13.74 -1.71 7.81
C LEU A 84 13.19 -1.21 9.15
N GLY A 85 11.92 -1.53 9.45
CA GLY A 85 11.17 -0.88 10.52
C GLY A 85 10.79 0.56 10.21
N PRO A 86 9.93 1.17 11.04
CA PRO A 86 9.34 2.47 10.74
C PRO A 86 10.36 3.60 10.62
N ASP A 87 11.38 3.61 11.48
CA ASP A 87 12.44 4.64 11.45
C ASP A 87 13.40 4.44 10.27
N GLY A 88 13.79 3.20 9.98
CA GLY A 88 14.64 2.88 8.84
C GLY A 88 13.95 3.17 7.51
N ASP A 89 12.65 2.84 7.41
CA ASP A 89 11.80 3.17 6.27
C ASP A 89 11.68 4.70 6.08
N ARG A 90 11.44 5.44 7.16
CA ARG A 90 11.41 6.92 7.13
C ARG A 90 12.75 7.51 6.67
N ALA A 91 13.86 7.00 7.21
CA ALA A 91 15.21 7.45 6.86
C ALA A 91 15.51 7.19 5.38
N LEU A 92 15.17 6.00 4.86
CA LEU A 92 15.32 5.67 3.46
C LEU A 92 14.48 6.59 2.57
N CYS A 93 13.22 6.86 2.91
CA CYS A 93 12.37 7.78 2.14
C CYS A 93 12.94 9.20 2.11
N ALA A 94 13.53 9.66 3.23
CA ALA A 94 14.18 10.97 3.30
C ALA A 94 15.44 11.04 2.41
N GLU A 95 16.30 10.02 2.46
CA GLU A 95 17.49 9.91 1.59
C GLU A 95 17.10 9.90 0.11
N LEU A 96 16.09 9.09 -0.26
CA LEU A 96 15.59 9.02 -1.62
C LEU A 96 15.01 10.36 -2.09
N SER A 97 14.28 11.06 -1.21
CA SER A 97 13.73 12.39 -1.51
C SER A 97 14.82 13.43 -1.74
N GLU A 98 15.87 13.42 -0.92
CA GLU A 98 17.02 14.32 -1.08
C GLU A 98 17.75 14.06 -2.39
N ARG A 99 18.03 12.79 -2.73
CA ARG A 99 18.67 12.41 -3.99
C ARG A 99 17.82 12.79 -5.21
N ALA A 100 16.52 12.54 -5.15
CA ALA A 100 15.61 12.77 -6.28
C ALA A 100 15.26 14.27 -6.48
N GLY A 101 15.36 15.08 -5.42
CA GLY A 101 14.95 16.49 -5.45
C GLY A 101 13.44 16.71 -5.44
N PHE A 102 12.66 15.66 -5.16
CA PHE A 102 11.21 15.69 -5.00
C PHE A 102 10.77 14.65 -3.94
N PRO A 103 9.55 14.76 -3.37
CA PRO A 103 9.09 13.82 -2.35
C PRO A 103 9.02 12.37 -2.84
N VAL A 104 9.67 11.46 -2.10
CA VAL A 104 9.59 10.01 -2.27
C VAL A 104 9.06 9.40 -0.98
N GLN A 105 8.07 8.51 -1.08
CA GLN A 105 7.46 7.87 0.09
C GLN A 105 7.18 6.39 -0.17
N SER A 106 7.36 5.55 0.84
CA SER A 106 6.93 4.16 0.78
C SER A 106 5.44 4.02 1.07
N SER A 107 4.83 2.91 0.63
CA SER A 107 3.45 2.60 1.01
C SER A 107 3.28 2.48 2.53
N THR A 108 4.30 2.06 3.26
CA THR A 108 4.26 1.96 4.73
C THR A 108 4.23 3.33 5.40
N GLN A 109 5.08 4.27 4.99
CA GLN A 109 5.01 5.65 5.48
C GLN A 109 3.72 6.36 5.05
N ALA A 110 3.21 6.07 3.85
CA ALA A 110 1.92 6.61 3.40
C ALA A 110 0.75 6.11 4.27
N ILE A 111 0.76 4.84 4.69
CA ILE A 111 -0.20 4.30 5.66
C ILE A 111 -0.05 5.01 7.01
N LEU A 112 1.17 5.20 7.52
CA LEU A 112 1.38 5.92 8.79
C LEU A 112 0.85 7.37 8.73
N ALA A 113 1.10 8.08 7.62
CA ALA A 113 0.56 9.42 7.42
C ALA A 113 -0.98 9.44 7.36
N ALA A 114 -1.59 8.42 6.74
CA ALA A 114 -3.05 8.28 6.74
C ALA A 114 -3.57 7.97 8.15
N CYS A 115 -2.93 7.07 8.90
CA CYS A 115 -3.31 6.77 10.27
C CYS A 115 -3.24 8.02 11.16
N GLU A 116 -2.16 8.80 11.07
CA GLU A 116 -1.98 10.05 11.81
C GLU A 116 -3.10 11.05 11.49
N ALA A 117 -3.37 11.29 10.20
CA ALA A 117 -4.40 12.22 9.76
C ALA A 117 -5.84 11.80 10.18
N LEU A 118 -6.07 10.52 10.39
CA LEU A 118 -7.37 9.96 10.78
C LEU A 118 -7.50 9.71 12.29
N GLY A 119 -6.44 9.95 13.07
CA GLY A 119 -6.39 9.57 14.49
C GLY A 119 -6.48 8.05 14.74
N VAL A 120 -6.13 7.23 13.75
CA VAL A 120 -6.15 5.76 13.87
C VAL A 120 -4.97 5.31 14.72
N THR A 121 -5.28 4.65 15.84
CA THR A 121 -4.29 4.08 16.76
C THR A 121 -4.37 2.56 16.86
N ARG A 122 -5.40 1.96 16.28
CA ARG A 122 -5.70 0.52 16.36
C ARG A 122 -6.02 -0.05 14.99
N LEU A 123 -5.39 -1.17 14.66
CA LEU A 123 -5.52 -1.83 13.36
C LEU A 123 -5.83 -3.31 13.51
N THR A 124 -6.67 -3.82 12.62
CA THR A 124 -6.74 -5.24 12.29
C THR A 124 -6.11 -5.42 10.92
N LEU A 125 -5.10 -6.29 10.84
CA LEU A 125 -4.41 -6.57 9.59
C LEU A 125 -5.19 -7.59 8.77
N VAL A 126 -5.47 -7.29 7.52
CA VAL A 126 -5.96 -8.23 6.52
C VAL A 126 -4.77 -8.60 5.65
N SER A 127 -4.23 -9.80 5.87
CA SER A 127 -2.92 -10.20 5.38
C SER A 127 -3.00 -11.34 4.36
N PRO A 128 -2.54 -11.12 3.11
CA PRO A 128 -2.41 -12.18 2.12
C PRO A 128 -1.06 -12.92 2.21
N TYR A 129 -0.28 -12.68 3.26
CA TYR A 129 1.09 -13.15 3.35
C TYR A 129 1.24 -14.47 4.11
N GLN A 130 2.36 -15.13 3.84
CA GLN A 130 2.88 -16.20 4.70
C GLN A 130 3.06 -15.69 6.15
N PRO A 131 3.00 -16.59 7.16
CA PRO A 131 3.03 -16.21 8.57
C PRO A 131 4.18 -15.28 8.95
N TRP A 132 5.42 -15.60 8.56
CA TRP A 132 6.59 -14.81 8.92
C TRP A 132 6.54 -13.36 8.41
N LEU A 133 5.97 -13.15 7.21
CA LEU A 133 5.85 -11.81 6.62
C LEU A 133 4.68 -11.04 7.24
N THR A 134 3.61 -11.76 7.64
CA THR A 134 2.55 -11.19 8.46
C THR A 134 3.07 -10.74 9.83
N ASP A 135 3.95 -11.52 10.46
CA ASP A 135 4.59 -11.16 11.73
C ASP A 135 5.52 -9.95 11.56
N ALA A 136 6.29 -9.88 10.47
CA ALA A 136 7.10 -8.71 10.14
C ALA A 136 6.24 -7.45 9.95
N SER A 137 5.09 -7.57 9.26
CA SER A 137 4.10 -6.49 9.10
C SER A 137 3.56 -6.04 10.46
N ARG A 138 3.05 -6.96 11.29
CA ARG A 138 2.58 -6.66 12.66
C ARG A 138 3.64 -5.91 13.45
N ALA A 139 4.86 -6.44 13.49
CA ALA A 139 5.94 -5.86 14.26
C ALA A 139 6.33 -4.44 13.77
N PHE A 140 6.22 -4.16 12.46
CA PHE A 140 6.45 -2.81 11.93
C PHE A 140 5.44 -1.80 12.51
N TRP A 141 4.15 -2.12 12.48
CA TRP A 141 3.09 -1.22 12.94
C TRP A 141 3.12 -1.02 14.46
N GLU A 142 3.41 -2.09 15.22
CA GLU A 142 3.58 -2.01 16.68
C GLU A 142 4.77 -1.13 17.06
N ARG A 143 5.92 -1.28 16.37
CA ARG A 143 7.06 -0.37 16.54
C ARG A 143 6.75 1.07 16.14
N ALA A 144 5.80 1.28 15.23
CA ALA A 144 5.32 2.60 14.84
C ALA A 144 4.31 3.20 15.83
N GLY A 145 3.99 2.51 16.94
CA GLY A 145 3.09 2.99 17.99
C GLY A 145 1.62 2.65 17.77
N LEU A 146 1.28 1.80 16.80
CA LEU A 146 -0.09 1.33 16.55
C LEU A 146 -0.36 0.03 17.32
N THR A 147 -1.58 -0.13 17.82
CA THR A 147 -2.03 -1.41 18.41
C THR A 147 -2.56 -2.33 17.33
N ILE A 148 -2.09 -3.58 17.26
CA ILE A 148 -2.63 -4.59 16.35
C ILE A 148 -3.63 -5.48 17.08
N ASP A 149 -4.92 -5.21 16.84
CA ASP A 149 -6.05 -5.89 17.48
C ASP A 149 -6.23 -7.33 17.00
N GLY A 150 -5.79 -7.61 15.78
CA GLY A 150 -5.94 -8.94 15.20
C GLY A 150 -5.33 -9.03 13.82
N VAL A 151 -5.31 -10.27 13.32
CA VAL A 151 -4.89 -10.61 11.97
C VAL A 151 -5.96 -11.50 11.36
N VAL A 152 -6.42 -11.11 10.17
CA VAL A 152 -7.25 -11.93 9.29
C VAL A 152 -6.34 -12.41 8.16
N ALA A 153 -5.98 -13.69 8.19
CA ALA A 153 -5.19 -14.31 7.12
C ALA A 153 -6.06 -14.57 5.89
N VAL A 154 -5.56 -14.21 4.72
CA VAL A 154 -6.26 -14.33 3.42
C VAL A 154 -5.37 -15.06 2.41
N PRO A 155 -5.20 -16.38 2.54
CA PRO A 155 -4.48 -17.16 1.52
C PRO A 155 -5.27 -17.15 0.21
N ALA A 156 -4.56 -17.26 -0.93
CA ALA A 156 -5.15 -17.38 -2.26
C ALA A 156 -6.01 -18.65 -2.37
N THR A 157 -5.45 -19.77 -1.92
CA THR A 157 -6.16 -21.05 -1.80
C THR A 157 -5.88 -21.68 -0.44
N SER A 158 -6.81 -22.52 0.00
CA SER A 158 -6.68 -23.27 1.26
C SER A 158 -6.86 -24.74 0.98
N ASP A 159 -5.94 -25.55 1.47
CA ASP A 159 -6.01 -27.02 1.44
C ASP A 159 -6.98 -27.51 2.54
N PRO A 160 -7.82 -28.53 2.28
CA PRO A 160 -8.55 -29.28 3.31
C PRO A 160 -7.74 -29.65 4.57
N ALA A 161 -6.42 -29.86 4.46
CA ALA A 161 -5.52 -30.16 5.57
C ALA A 161 -5.11 -28.93 6.41
N GLY A 162 -5.62 -27.74 6.10
CA GLY A 162 -5.37 -26.50 6.85
C GLY A 162 -4.14 -25.71 6.41
N GLY A 163 -3.46 -26.14 5.33
CA GLY A 163 -2.40 -25.36 4.68
C GLY A 163 -2.96 -24.26 3.79
N GLY A 164 -2.30 -23.10 3.75
CA GLY A 164 -2.67 -21.99 2.86
C GLY A 164 -1.60 -21.74 1.81
N HIS A 165 -2.00 -21.62 0.53
CA HIS A 165 -1.15 -21.03 -0.50
C HIS A 165 -1.28 -19.52 -0.42
N TYR A 166 -0.17 -18.82 -0.20
CA TYR A 166 -0.15 -17.37 -0.06
C TYR A 166 0.48 -16.75 -1.30
N ASP A 167 -0.38 -16.33 -2.21
CA ASP A 167 -0.03 -15.47 -3.32
C ASP A 167 -0.99 -14.27 -3.33
N PRO A 168 -0.53 -13.05 -3.02
CA PRO A 168 -1.40 -11.88 -3.02
C PRO A 168 -2.05 -11.62 -4.38
N TYR A 169 -1.43 -12.03 -5.49
CA TYR A 169 -1.92 -11.75 -6.85
C TYR A 169 -3.11 -12.62 -7.26
N GLU A 170 -3.33 -13.74 -6.57
CA GLU A 170 -4.44 -14.67 -6.82
C GLU A 170 -5.62 -14.48 -5.85
N VAL A 171 -5.48 -13.61 -4.85
CA VAL A 171 -6.54 -13.38 -3.86
C VAL A 171 -7.73 -12.65 -4.50
N THR A 172 -8.90 -13.24 -4.41
CA THR A 172 -10.16 -12.66 -4.91
C THR A 172 -10.87 -11.80 -3.87
N THR A 173 -11.72 -10.88 -4.34
CA THR A 173 -12.61 -10.09 -3.47
C THR A 173 -13.52 -10.99 -2.63
N GLU A 174 -14.02 -12.10 -3.19
CA GLU A 174 -14.86 -13.05 -2.46
C GLU A 174 -14.10 -13.70 -1.30
N THR A 175 -12.86 -14.16 -1.56
CA THR A 175 -12.00 -14.74 -0.53
C THR A 175 -11.80 -13.77 0.62
N VAL A 176 -11.48 -12.50 0.32
CA VAL A 176 -11.31 -11.44 1.32
C VAL A 176 -12.56 -11.26 2.17
N LEU A 177 -13.73 -11.10 1.54
CA LEU A 177 -14.98 -10.85 2.24
C LEU A 177 -15.43 -12.06 3.09
N ASN A 178 -15.22 -13.28 2.61
CA ASN A 178 -15.54 -14.49 3.36
C ASN A 178 -14.67 -14.60 4.62
N ARG A 179 -13.36 -14.37 4.49
CA ARG A 179 -12.43 -14.40 5.63
C ARG A 179 -12.75 -13.35 6.68
N LEU A 180 -13.20 -12.16 6.28
CA LEU A 180 -13.63 -11.12 7.22
C LEU A 180 -14.91 -11.49 7.96
N ARG A 181 -15.89 -12.12 7.28
CA ARG A 181 -17.16 -12.56 7.91
C ARG A 181 -16.99 -13.68 8.93
N GLU A 182 -15.92 -14.47 8.81
CA GLU A 182 -15.57 -15.55 9.74
C GLU A 182 -14.99 -15.03 11.08
N ARG A 183 -14.81 -13.72 11.22
CA ARG A 183 -14.11 -13.10 12.36
C ARG A 183 -14.99 -12.05 13.01
N ASP A 184 -14.96 -12.03 14.34
CA ASP A 184 -15.50 -10.90 15.11
C ASP A 184 -14.43 -9.81 15.19
N LEU A 185 -14.71 -8.65 14.61
CA LEU A 185 -13.75 -7.56 14.43
C LEU A 185 -14.08 -6.41 15.40
N PRO A 186 -13.15 -5.96 16.25
CA PRO A 186 -13.41 -4.89 17.21
C PRO A 186 -13.95 -3.63 16.51
N PRO A 187 -15.11 -3.05 16.92
CA PRO A 187 -15.75 -1.92 16.23
C PRO A 187 -14.89 -0.67 16.01
N GLU A 188 -13.91 -0.44 16.88
CA GLU A 188 -13.01 0.74 16.83
C GLU A 188 -11.73 0.48 16.02
N SER A 189 -11.48 -0.75 15.58
CA SER A 189 -10.28 -1.11 14.82
C SER A 189 -10.41 -0.71 13.36
N ALA A 190 -9.44 0.01 12.80
CA ALA A 190 -9.40 0.21 11.35
C ALA A 190 -8.89 -1.06 10.65
N LEU A 191 -9.45 -1.38 9.48
CA LEU A 191 -8.98 -2.53 8.71
C LEU A 191 -7.87 -2.09 7.77
N LEU A 192 -6.67 -2.66 7.94
CA LEU A 192 -5.54 -2.45 7.04
C LEU A 192 -5.34 -3.68 6.14
N PHE A 193 -5.69 -3.54 4.87
CA PHE A 193 -5.39 -4.52 3.83
C PHE A 193 -3.94 -4.36 3.40
N THR A 194 -3.10 -5.25 3.93
CA THR A 194 -1.65 -5.13 3.81
C THR A 194 -1.15 -5.60 2.44
N GLY A 195 -0.11 -4.92 1.94
CA GLY A 195 0.49 -5.21 0.65
C GLY A 195 -0.15 -4.46 -0.50
N THR A 196 0.55 -4.49 -1.63
CA THR A 196 0.21 -3.77 -2.85
C THR A 196 -0.23 -4.72 -3.97
N GLY A 197 -0.10 -6.04 -3.76
CA GLY A 197 -0.39 -7.08 -4.74
C GLY A 197 -1.82 -7.62 -4.73
N MET A 198 -2.46 -7.66 -3.56
CA MET A 198 -3.84 -8.11 -3.43
C MET A 198 -4.81 -7.05 -3.95
N GLY A 199 -5.71 -7.43 -4.86
CA GLY A 199 -6.77 -6.54 -5.36
C GLY A 199 -7.75 -6.20 -4.24
N THR A 200 -7.86 -4.93 -3.88
CA THR A 200 -8.58 -4.47 -2.70
C THR A 200 -9.81 -3.60 -3.00
N ILE A 201 -9.86 -2.93 -4.17
CA ILE A 201 -10.93 -1.97 -4.49
C ILE A 201 -12.34 -2.59 -4.40
N GLY A 202 -12.52 -3.81 -4.89
CA GLY A 202 -13.82 -4.51 -4.84
C GLY A 202 -14.28 -4.78 -3.41
N ALA A 203 -13.39 -5.33 -2.58
CA ALA A 203 -13.67 -5.60 -1.17
C ALA A 203 -13.95 -4.31 -0.39
N LEU A 204 -13.14 -3.27 -0.59
CA LEU A 204 -13.34 -1.96 0.05
C LEU A 204 -14.67 -1.33 -0.33
N THR A 205 -15.07 -1.42 -1.60
CA THR A 205 -16.34 -0.87 -2.08
C THR A 205 -17.53 -1.58 -1.42
N ALA A 206 -17.46 -2.90 -1.26
CA ALA A 206 -18.50 -3.67 -0.57
C ALA A 206 -18.55 -3.32 0.93
N LEU A 207 -17.39 -3.32 1.61
CA LEU A 207 -17.29 -3.03 3.03
C LEU A 207 -17.69 -1.59 3.36
N ALA A 208 -17.30 -0.60 2.55
CA ALA A 208 -17.69 0.80 2.77
C ALA A 208 -19.21 1.01 2.73
N ARG A 209 -19.96 0.15 2.03
CA ARG A 209 -21.43 0.16 2.04
C ARG A 209 -22.02 -0.55 3.27
N GLN A 210 -21.38 -1.61 3.72
CA GLN A 210 -21.84 -2.45 4.84
C GLN A 210 -21.50 -1.85 6.21
N GLU A 211 -20.32 -1.25 6.33
CA GLU A 211 -19.79 -0.65 7.55
C GLU A 211 -19.39 0.81 7.28
N PRO A 212 -20.35 1.74 7.13
CA PRO A 212 -20.09 3.12 6.72
C PRO A 212 -19.26 3.93 7.72
N HIS A 213 -19.08 3.45 8.95
CA HIS A 213 -18.24 4.09 9.97
C HIS A 213 -16.84 3.46 10.09
N ARG A 214 -16.62 2.28 9.50
CA ARG A 214 -15.33 1.60 9.56
C ARG A 214 -14.29 2.33 8.72
N THR A 215 -13.14 2.63 9.32
CA THR A 215 -11.97 3.08 8.57
C THR A 215 -11.34 1.90 7.83
N LEU A 216 -11.21 2.03 6.51
CA LEU A 216 -10.65 1.02 5.63
C LEU A 216 -9.40 1.60 4.96
N LEU A 217 -8.25 0.96 5.16
CA LEU A 217 -6.95 1.37 4.64
C LEU A 217 -6.35 0.26 3.79
N THR A 218 -5.70 0.63 2.69
CA THR A 218 -4.88 -0.29 1.88
C THR A 218 -3.57 0.39 1.55
N SER A 219 -2.54 -0.40 1.26
CA SER A 219 -1.25 0.16 0.83
C SER A 219 -1.41 1.06 -0.39
N ASN A 220 -2.21 0.64 -1.38
CA ASN A 220 -2.44 1.40 -2.62
C ASN A 220 -3.30 2.65 -2.37
N LEU A 221 -4.38 2.55 -1.58
CA LEU A 221 -5.25 3.68 -1.28
C LEU A 221 -4.53 4.77 -0.47
N ALA A 222 -3.78 4.38 0.56
CA ALA A 222 -3.00 5.31 1.37
C ALA A 222 -1.86 5.97 0.55
N SER A 223 -1.22 5.20 -0.32
CA SER A 223 -0.19 5.70 -1.25
C SER A 223 -0.74 6.77 -2.18
N VAL A 224 -1.88 6.51 -2.83
CA VAL A 224 -2.54 7.46 -3.72
C VAL A 224 -3.01 8.69 -2.95
N TRP A 225 -3.58 8.51 -1.76
CA TRP A 225 -3.99 9.62 -0.89
C TRP A 225 -2.82 10.53 -0.52
N TRP A 226 -1.70 9.95 -0.09
CA TRP A 226 -0.50 10.72 0.21
C TRP A 226 0.02 11.46 -1.02
N ALA A 227 0.13 10.78 -2.17
CA ALA A 227 0.62 11.37 -3.41
C ALA A 227 -0.27 12.52 -3.88
N TRP A 228 -1.60 12.34 -3.85
CA TRP A 228 -2.57 13.38 -4.24
C TRP A 228 -2.45 14.64 -3.38
N ARG A 229 -2.23 14.49 -2.06
CA ARG A 229 -1.99 15.63 -1.16
C ARG A 229 -0.63 16.27 -1.40
N ALA A 230 0.41 15.47 -1.63
CA ALA A 230 1.78 15.95 -1.84
C ALA A 230 1.90 16.86 -3.07
N VAL A 231 1.15 16.57 -4.15
CA VAL A 231 1.12 17.40 -5.36
C VAL A 231 0.17 18.60 -5.26
N GLY A 232 -0.36 18.88 -4.06
CA GLY A 232 -1.27 20.01 -3.82
C GLY A 232 -2.61 19.85 -4.53
N GLY A 233 -3.16 18.63 -4.60
CA GLY A 233 -4.41 18.33 -5.28
C GLY A 233 -5.53 19.30 -4.91
N THR A 234 -5.82 20.25 -5.81
CA THR A 234 -6.97 21.17 -5.73
C THR A 234 -8.14 20.69 -6.57
N ALA A 235 -7.92 19.69 -7.42
CA ALA A 235 -8.96 19.04 -8.21
C ALA A 235 -9.82 18.14 -7.30
N GLU A 236 -11.14 18.13 -7.52
CA GLU A 236 -12.04 17.28 -6.77
C GLU A 236 -11.59 15.81 -6.86
N VAL A 237 -11.43 15.16 -5.70
CA VAL A 237 -11.10 13.74 -5.64
C VAL A 237 -12.22 12.95 -6.33
N ALA A 238 -11.90 12.31 -7.47
CA ALA A 238 -12.92 11.64 -8.28
C ALA A 238 -13.42 10.34 -7.61
N HIS A 239 -12.50 9.53 -7.08
CA HIS A 239 -12.85 8.18 -6.64
C HIS A 239 -13.55 8.17 -5.27
N PRO A 240 -14.69 7.46 -5.09
CA PRO A 240 -15.44 7.43 -3.82
C PRO A 240 -14.63 6.95 -2.61
N LEU A 241 -13.75 5.95 -2.78
CA LEU A 241 -12.91 5.47 -1.67
C LEU A 241 -11.87 6.50 -1.24
N LEU A 242 -11.30 7.24 -2.20
CA LEU A 242 -10.33 8.29 -1.90
C LEU A 242 -11.00 9.49 -1.24
N ARG A 243 -12.20 9.87 -1.71
CA ARG A 243 -13.04 10.89 -1.04
C ARG A 243 -13.43 10.49 0.37
N ARG A 244 -13.77 9.22 0.58
CA ARG A 244 -14.12 8.70 1.90
C ARG A 244 -12.94 8.85 2.86
N LEU A 245 -11.74 8.52 2.41
CA LEU A 245 -10.52 8.69 3.20
C LEU A 245 -10.26 10.18 3.50
N GLU A 246 -10.34 11.06 2.50
CA GLU A 246 -10.10 12.50 2.65
C GLU A 246 -11.16 13.21 3.51
N ARG A 247 -12.41 12.76 3.54
CA ARG A 247 -13.43 13.34 4.42
C ARG A 247 -13.25 12.96 5.89
N ALA A 248 -12.58 11.84 6.15
CA ALA A 248 -12.35 11.36 7.50
C ALA A 248 -11.14 12.02 8.17
N THR A 249 -10.32 12.77 7.42
CA THR A 249 -9.13 13.49 7.92
C THR A 249 -9.40 14.94 8.36
N VAL A 250 -10.67 15.39 8.32
CA VAL A 250 -11.12 16.77 8.62
C VAL A 250 -11.89 16.82 9.93
#